data_AF-A0AAI9XL41-F1
#
_entry.id   AF-A0AAI9XL41-F1
#
_cell.length_a   1.000
_cell.length_b   1.000
_cell.length_c   1.000
_cell.angle_alpha   90.00
_cell.angle_beta   90.00
_cell.angle_gamma   90.00
#
_symmetry.space_group_name_H-M   'P 1'
#
loop_
_entity.id
_entity.type
_entity.pdbx_description
1 polymer ?
#
loop_
_entity_poly.entity_id
_entity_poly.type
_entity_poly.pdbx_seq_one_letter_code
_entity_poly.pdbx_strand_id
1 'polypeptide(L)'
;MGRTILFLFALAIFSVLPSHGQATKCGKLFERKEWRTLTQDEKSGWVGAVKCLGSIRHQRLSFTPEQTVLEGMRSLYDDFSYSHAAVEHSAHRSVYFLPWRMFRPLSTFVQHFYIDTCPDRWFLYLFDASLSQNCGYGGPTPYWDWSRDHADLVGSSVFEDSPEFGLGGTGDCSSSPEADCKVTTGAFAQFELAWPIPHPLRRNLTLITG
;
A
#
# COMPACT_ATOMS: atom_id res chain seq x y z
N MET A 1 -24.43 -35.08 -73.00
CA MET A 1 -23.15 -34.39 -72.70
C MET A 1 -23.43 -33.42 -71.56
N GLY A 2 -22.97 -33.76 -70.36
CA GLY A 2 -23.27 -33.01 -69.14
C GLY A 2 -22.12 -32.08 -68.73
N ARG A 3 -22.38 -31.27 -67.70
CA ARG A 3 -21.48 -31.03 -66.56
C ARG A 3 -22.14 -30.07 -65.57
N THR A 4 -22.66 -30.60 -64.47
CA THR A 4 -23.04 -29.83 -63.28
C THR A 4 -21.82 -29.79 -62.36
N ILE A 5 -21.30 -28.60 -62.09
CA ILE A 5 -20.13 -28.38 -61.22
C ILE A 5 -20.64 -28.24 -59.78
N LEU A 6 -20.44 -29.28 -58.95
CA LEU A 6 -20.61 -29.18 -57.50
C LEU A 6 -19.37 -28.55 -56.88
N PHE A 7 -19.54 -27.38 -56.25
CA PHE A 7 -18.53 -26.78 -55.38
C PHE A 7 -18.63 -27.41 -53.98
N LEU A 8 -17.61 -28.18 -53.60
CA LEU A 8 -17.43 -28.68 -52.24
C LEU A 8 -16.68 -27.62 -51.42
N PHE A 9 -17.38 -27.00 -50.46
CA PHE A 9 -16.74 -26.18 -49.42
C PHE A 9 -16.14 -27.10 -48.36
N ALA A 10 -14.81 -27.19 -48.32
CA ALA A 10 -14.10 -27.87 -47.23
C ALA A 10 -14.01 -26.91 -46.02
N LEU A 11 -14.78 -27.20 -44.97
CA LEU A 11 -14.64 -26.57 -43.66
C LEU A 11 -13.36 -27.08 -43.00
N ALA A 12 -12.29 -26.30 -43.03
CA ALA A 12 -11.10 -26.56 -42.24
C ALA A 12 -11.41 -26.26 -40.76
N ILE A 13 -11.57 -27.31 -39.96
CA ILE A 13 -11.68 -27.21 -38.51
C ILE A 13 -10.26 -26.95 -37.98
N PHE A 14 -9.92 -25.68 -37.74
CA PHE A 14 -8.74 -25.33 -36.94
C PHE A 14 -9.00 -25.75 -35.49
N SER A 15 -8.44 -26.87 -35.08
CA SER A 15 -8.36 -27.27 -33.67
C SER A 15 -7.40 -26.32 -32.96
N VAL A 16 -7.95 -25.27 -32.33
CA VAL A 16 -7.22 -24.45 -31.37
C VAL A 16 -6.95 -25.34 -30.15
N LEU A 17 -5.76 -25.94 -30.10
CA LEU A 17 -5.28 -26.61 -28.90
C LEU A 17 -5.15 -25.56 -27.80
N PRO A 18 -5.80 -25.72 -26.63
CA PRO A 18 -5.59 -24.83 -25.51
C PRO A 18 -4.14 -24.99 -25.04
N SER A 19 -3.32 -23.99 -25.35
CA SER A 19 -2.03 -23.77 -24.72
C SER A 19 -2.28 -23.63 -23.22
N HIS A 20 -2.11 -24.72 -22.48
CA HIS A 20 -2.05 -24.70 -21.03
C HIS A 20 -0.71 -24.04 -20.66
N GLY A 21 -0.71 -22.69 -20.64
CA GLY A 21 0.40 -21.92 -20.11
C GLY A 21 0.67 -22.39 -18.69
N GLN A 22 1.83 -23.01 -18.49
CA GLN A 22 2.24 -23.50 -17.19
C GLN A 22 2.31 -22.32 -16.24
N ALA A 23 1.47 -22.31 -15.19
CA ALA A 23 1.42 -21.21 -14.24
C ALA A 23 2.84 -20.96 -13.68
N THR A 24 3.35 -19.75 -13.86
CA THR A 24 4.66 -19.36 -13.38
C THR A 24 4.72 -19.53 -11.87
N LYS A 25 5.61 -20.38 -11.37
CA LYS A 25 5.78 -20.56 -9.92
C LYS A 25 6.40 -19.29 -9.34
N CYS A 26 5.79 -18.76 -8.29
CA CYS A 26 6.36 -17.66 -7.52
C CYS A 26 7.67 -18.13 -6.87
N GLY A 27 8.81 -17.58 -7.31
CA GLY A 27 10.14 -17.99 -6.85
C GLY A 27 10.52 -17.43 -5.48
N LYS A 28 9.87 -16.35 -5.03
CA LYS A 28 10.12 -15.69 -3.74
C LYS A 28 8.80 -15.35 -3.07
N LEU A 29 8.53 -15.98 -1.94
CA LEU A 29 7.38 -15.65 -1.09
C LEU A 29 7.79 -14.56 -0.11
N PHE A 30 7.03 -13.46 -0.09
CA PHE A 30 7.15 -12.43 0.92
C PHE A 30 6.16 -12.74 2.04
N GLU A 31 6.68 -12.92 3.26
CA GLU A 31 5.86 -13.23 4.42
C GLU A 31 5.31 -11.95 5.05
N ARG A 32 4.03 -11.99 5.45
CA ARG A 32 3.42 -10.96 6.29
C ARG A 32 3.10 -11.54 7.66
N LYS A 33 3.52 -10.88 8.73
CA LYS A 33 3.38 -11.36 10.11
C LYS A 33 2.57 -10.38 10.96
N GLU A 34 1.85 -10.88 11.94
CA GLU A 34 1.11 -10.04 12.87
C GLU A 34 2.09 -9.33 13.80
N TRP A 35 1.88 -8.04 14.10
CA TRP A 35 2.81 -7.22 14.87
C TRP A 35 3.33 -7.87 16.17
N ARG A 36 2.50 -8.62 16.89
CA ARG A 36 2.87 -9.27 18.17
C ARG A 36 3.70 -10.54 17.97
N THR A 37 3.72 -11.11 16.77
CA THR A 37 4.51 -12.31 16.46
C THR A 37 5.91 -11.96 15.94
N LEU A 38 6.18 -10.68 15.64
CA LEU A 38 7.53 -10.23 15.29
C LEU A 38 8.43 -10.20 16.53
N THR A 39 9.68 -10.61 16.32
CA THR A 39 10.78 -10.38 17.26
C THR A 39 11.09 -8.88 17.36
N GLN A 40 11.77 -8.47 18.44
CA GLN A 40 12.17 -7.07 18.61
C GLN A 40 13.09 -6.60 17.47
N ASP A 41 13.99 -7.47 16.98
CA ASP A 41 14.86 -7.20 15.84
C ASP A 41 14.08 -7.03 14.51
N GLU A 42 13.05 -7.85 14.28
CA GLU A 42 12.18 -7.69 13.11
C GLU A 42 11.41 -6.36 13.18
N LYS A 43 10.88 -5.99 14.37
CA LYS A 43 10.18 -4.71 14.55
C LYS A 43 11.12 -3.52 14.34
N SER A 44 12.29 -3.53 14.98
CA SER A 44 13.27 -2.44 14.87
C SER A 44 13.82 -2.33 13.44
N GLY A 45 14.02 -3.48 12.75
CA GLY A 45 14.39 -3.52 11.34
C GLY A 45 13.34 -2.87 10.43
N TRP A 46 12.06 -3.18 10.65
CA TRP A 46 10.97 -2.56 9.88
C TRP A 46 10.86 -1.06 10.16
N VAL A 47 10.85 -0.68 11.43
CA VAL A 47 10.82 0.74 11.86
C VAL A 47 12.00 1.52 11.31
N GLY A 48 13.21 0.94 11.35
CA GLY A 48 14.42 1.52 10.78
C GLY A 48 14.32 1.74 9.27
N ALA A 49 13.73 0.78 8.54
CA ALA A 49 13.51 0.92 7.10
C ALA A 49 12.49 2.03 6.76
N VAL A 50 11.42 2.17 7.55
CA VAL A 50 10.46 3.27 7.39
C VAL A 50 11.13 4.64 7.66
N LYS A 51 11.93 4.74 8.73
CA LYS A 51 12.73 5.94 9.01
C LYS A 51 13.70 6.26 7.87
N CYS A 52 14.33 5.23 7.29
CA CYS A 52 15.20 5.39 6.12
C CYS A 52 14.43 6.00 4.93
N LEU A 53 13.23 5.52 4.61
CA LEU A 53 12.40 6.15 3.56
C LEU A 53 12.10 7.62 3.88
N GLY A 54 11.82 7.95 5.14
CA GLY A 54 11.63 9.33 5.60
C GLY A 54 12.89 10.20 5.51
N SER A 55 14.07 9.59 5.51
CA SER A 55 15.37 10.29 5.42
C SER A 55 15.81 10.58 4.00
N ILE A 56 15.36 9.80 3.01
CA ILE A 56 15.72 9.99 1.60
C ILE A 56 14.95 11.17 1.05
N ARG A 57 15.64 12.29 0.81
CA ARG A 57 15.04 13.53 0.30
C ARG A 57 15.29 13.68 -1.20
N HIS A 58 14.23 13.98 -1.96
CA HIS A 58 14.33 14.23 -3.40
C HIS A 58 13.33 15.30 -3.86
N GLN A 59 13.55 15.80 -5.09
CA GLN A 59 12.56 16.62 -5.79
C GLN A 59 11.48 15.71 -6.36
N ARG A 60 10.23 16.12 -6.21
CA ARG A 60 9.08 15.30 -6.57
C ARG A 60 8.38 15.87 -7.79
N LEU A 61 7.98 15.00 -8.71
CA LEU A 61 7.09 15.38 -9.81
C LEU A 61 5.71 15.79 -9.27
N SER A 62 5.16 16.86 -9.82
CA SER A 62 3.77 17.24 -9.57
C SER A 62 2.85 16.47 -10.52
N PHE A 63 1.63 16.19 -10.06
CA PHE A 63 0.55 15.62 -10.90
C PHE A 63 -0.37 16.70 -11.48
N THR A 64 -0.11 17.97 -11.19
CA THR A 64 -0.89 19.10 -11.70
C THR A 64 -0.35 19.55 -13.07
N PRO A 65 -1.20 19.92 -14.04
CA PRO A 65 -0.75 20.40 -15.34
C PRO A 65 0.11 21.68 -15.27
N GLU A 66 -0.06 22.47 -14.23
CA GLU A 66 0.56 23.80 -14.07
C GLU A 66 2.00 23.73 -13.57
N GLN A 67 2.43 22.59 -13.03
CA GLN A 67 3.74 22.42 -12.41
C GLN A 67 4.30 21.04 -12.75
N THR A 68 5.59 20.97 -13.09
CA THR A 68 6.24 19.68 -13.38
C THR A 68 6.91 19.08 -12.14
N VAL A 69 7.41 19.92 -11.22
CA VAL A 69 8.14 19.52 -10.01
C VAL A 69 7.65 20.35 -8.84
N LEU A 70 7.24 19.71 -7.74
CA LEU A 70 6.86 20.39 -6.50
C LEU A 70 8.06 21.11 -5.90
N GLU A 71 7.82 22.32 -5.36
CA GLU A 71 8.88 23.09 -4.72
C GLU A 71 9.33 22.46 -3.40
N GLY A 72 10.66 22.42 -3.22
CA GLY A 72 11.31 21.89 -2.03
C GLY A 72 11.60 20.39 -2.09
N MET A 73 12.47 19.95 -1.19
CA MET A 73 12.81 18.54 -1.04
C MET A 73 11.77 17.86 -0.14
N ARG A 74 11.28 16.70 -0.56
CA ARG A 74 10.32 15.87 0.18
C ARG A 74 10.90 14.48 0.41
N SER A 75 10.43 13.79 1.45
CA SER A 75 10.92 12.43 1.69
C SER A 75 10.28 11.45 0.71
N LEU A 76 10.98 10.35 0.44
CA LEU A 76 10.42 9.24 -0.31
C LEU A 76 9.21 8.61 0.43
N TYR A 77 9.13 8.75 1.75
CA TYR A 77 7.92 8.39 2.50
C TYR A 77 6.73 9.31 2.16
N ASP A 78 6.95 10.63 2.05
CA ASP A 78 5.90 11.60 1.68
C ASP A 78 5.35 11.35 0.27
N ASP A 79 6.10 10.67 -0.59
CA ASP A 79 5.64 10.27 -1.91
C ASP A 79 4.45 9.33 -1.87
N PHE A 80 4.44 8.40 -0.91
CA PHE A 80 3.32 7.50 -0.67
C PHE A 80 2.08 8.25 -0.18
N SER A 81 2.23 9.17 0.79
CA SER A 81 1.11 9.93 1.35
C SER A 81 0.41 10.80 0.30
N TYR A 82 1.18 11.53 -0.50
CA TYR A 82 0.61 12.36 -1.57
C TYR A 82 0.03 11.53 -2.71
N SER A 83 0.68 10.43 -3.10
CA SER A 83 0.15 9.57 -4.18
C SER A 83 -1.18 8.96 -3.75
N HIS A 84 -1.28 8.50 -2.50
CA HIS A 84 -2.52 8.02 -1.92
C HIS A 84 -3.62 9.10 -1.93
N ALA A 85 -3.28 10.34 -1.53
CA ALA A 85 -4.21 11.46 -1.57
C ALA A 85 -4.66 11.81 -3.00
N ALA A 86 -3.76 11.77 -3.98
CA ALA A 86 -4.06 12.08 -5.38
C ALA A 86 -5.02 11.05 -6.01
N VAL A 87 -5.00 9.79 -5.55
CA VAL A 87 -5.84 8.70 -6.08
C VAL A 87 -6.97 8.29 -5.14
N GLU A 88 -7.17 9.00 -4.02
CA GLU A 88 -8.11 8.63 -2.95
C GLU A 88 -9.50 8.30 -3.50
N HIS A 89 -10.06 9.18 -4.33
CA HIS A 89 -11.39 9.02 -4.93
C HIS A 89 -11.52 7.76 -5.78
N SER A 90 -10.46 7.40 -6.52
CA SER A 90 -10.44 6.20 -7.36
C SER A 90 -10.18 4.93 -6.57
N ALA A 91 -9.46 5.02 -5.44
CA ALA A 91 -9.11 3.87 -4.60
C ALA A 91 -10.23 3.48 -3.61
N HIS A 92 -10.89 4.45 -2.96
CA HIS A 92 -11.79 4.18 -1.82
C HIS A 92 -13.28 4.19 -2.17
N ARG A 93 -13.66 4.70 -3.35
CA ARG A 93 -15.08 4.81 -3.77
C ARG A 93 -15.36 4.18 -5.13
N SER A 94 -14.48 3.28 -5.56
CA SER A 94 -14.62 2.53 -6.81
C SER A 94 -14.86 1.05 -6.56
N VAL A 95 -15.45 0.38 -7.56
CA VAL A 95 -15.75 -1.07 -7.55
C VAL A 95 -14.48 -1.92 -7.33
N TYR A 96 -13.30 -1.34 -7.55
CA TYR A 96 -11.99 -1.95 -7.31
C TYR A 96 -11.66 -2.23 -5.83
N PHE A 97 -12.47 -1.75 -4.87
CA PHE A 97 -12.36 -2.09 -3.45
C PHE A 97 -12.84 -3.53 -3.14
N LEU A 98 -13.68 -4.13 -3.99
CA LEU A 98 -14.27 -5.44 -3.74
C LEU A 98 -13.48 -6.59 -4.41
N PRO A 99 -13.25 -7.72 -3.70
CA PRO A 99 -12.61 -8.89 -4.28
C PRO A 99 -13.54 -9.61 -5.30
N TRP A 100 -13.32 -9.33 -6.58
CA TRP A 100 -13.25 -10.27 -7.72
C TRP A 100 -14.30 -11.41 -7.90
N ARG A 101 -15.55 -11.27 -7.43
CA ARG A 101 -16.63 -12.23 -7.79
C ARG A 101 -17.77 -11.69 -8.66
N MET A 102 -17.69 -10.45 -9.15
CA MET A 102 -18.76 -9.87 -9.97
C MET A 102 -18.24 -9.26 -11.27
N PHE A 103 -17.49 -10.03 -12.06
CA PHE A 103 -17.35 -9.71 -13.49
C PHE A 103 -17.09 -11.00 -14.29
N ARG A 104 -18.17 -11.65 -14.76
CA ARG A 104 -18.06 -12.48 -15.96
C ARG A 104 -18.27 -11.55 -17.15
N PRO A 105 -17.27 -11.25 -17.97
CA PRO A 105 -17.47 -10.41 -19.13
C PRO A 105 -18.28 -11.20 -20.18
N LEU A 106 -19.56 -10.86 -20.31
CA LEU A 106 -20.35 -11.12 -21.51
C LEU A 106 -20.05 -9.98 -22.48
N SER A 107 -18.86 -9.97 -23.10
CA SER A 107 -18.58 -9.22 -24.33
C SER A 107 -17.08 -9.28 -24.64
N THR A 108 -16.76 -9.96 -25.74
CA THR A 108 -15.49 -9.90 -26.46
C THR A 108 -15.27 -8.51 -27.07
N PHE A 109 -14.00 -8.05 -27.07
CA PHE A 109 -13.48 -6.83 -27.70
C PHE A 109 -13.64 -5.51 -26.94
N VAL A 110 -12.85 -5.33 -25.87
CA VAL A 110 -11.97 -4.15 -25.75
C VAL A 110 -10.71 -4.55 -24.99
N GLN A 111 -9.55 -4.52 -25.65
CA GLN A 111 -8.24 -4.61 -25.00
C GLN A 111 -7.90 -3.27 -24.34
N HIS A 112 -8.72 -2.83 -23.38
CA HIS A 112 -8.30 -1.82 -22.42
C HIS A 112 -7.70 -2.57 -21.24
N PHE A 113 -6.50 -2.15 -20.85
CA PHE A 113 -5.76 -2.55 -19.65
C PHE A 113 -6.70 -2.71 -18.44
N TYR A 114 -7.24 -3.92 -18.21
CA TYR A 114 -7.87 -4.28 -16.95
C TYR A 114 -6.75 -4.56 -15.97
N ILE A 115 -6.35 -3.52 -15.25
CA ILE A 115 -5.58 -3.67 -14.02
C ILE A 115 -6.55 -4.26 -13.00
N ASP A 116 -6.61 -5.59 -12.95
CA ASP A 116 -7.35 -6.39 -11.96
C ASP A 116 -6.71 -6.31 -10.55
N THR A 117 -5.95 -5.26 -10.24
CA THR A 117 -5.31 -5.11 -8.93
C THR A 117 -6.19 -4.25 -8.02
N CYS A 118 -6.52 -4.82 -6.86
CA CYS A 118 -7.02 -4.06 -5.71
C CYS A 118 -5.99 -2.95 -5.39
N PRO A 119 -6.32 -1.66 -5.55
CA PRO A 119 -5.36 -0.56 -5.48
C PRO A 119 -4.52 -0.57 -4.21
N ASP A 120 -5.14 -0.93 -3.08
CA ASP A 120 -4.50 -0.99 -1.77
C ASP A 120 -3.45 -2.12 -1.68
N ARG A 121 -3.71 -3.28 -2.30
CA ARG A 121 -2.72 -4.37 -2.35
C ARG A 121 -1.50 -3.98 -3.15
N TRP A 122 -1.71 -3.29 -4.26
CA TRP A 122 -0.61 -2.79 -5.08
C TRP A 122 0.18 -1.69 -4.36
N PHE A 123 -0.52 -0.78 -3.68
CA PHE A 123 0.11 0.27 -2.86
C PHE A 123 1.02 -0.33 -1.79
N LEU A 124 0.54 -1.32 -1.04
CA LEU A 124 1.35 -2.00 -0.03
C LEU A 124 2.53 -2.76 -0.66
N TYR A 125 2.36 -3.39 -1.82
CA TYR A 125 3.47 -4.02 -2.53
C TYR A 125 4.55 -3.01 -2.94
N LEU A 126 4.16 -1.83 -3.44
CA LEU A 126 5.11 -0.77 -3.77
C LEU A 126 5.83 -0.26 -2.53
N PHE A 127 5.12 -0.13 -1.40
CA PHE A 127 5.74 0.24 -0.13
C PHE A 127 6.78 -0.79 0.33
N ASP A 128 6.41 -2.07 0.31
CA ASP A 128 7.31 -3.20 0.63
C ASP A 128 8.53 -3.22 -0.31
N ALA A 129 8.31 -2.99 -1.61
CA ALA A 129 9.37 -2.92 -2.61
C ALA A 129 10.32 -1.76 -2.35
N SER A 130 9.82 -0.57 -2.00
CA SER A 130 10.65 0.59 -1.66
C SER A 130 11.45 0.38 -0.38
N LEU A 131 10.87 -0.24 0.65
CA LEU A 131 11.62 -0.64 1.85
C LEU A 131 12.79 -1.56 1.49
N SER A 132 12.56 -2.52 0.60
CA SER A 132 13.59 -3.48 0.18
C SER A 132 14.66 -2.86 -0.73
N GLN A 133 14.26 -2.11 -1.75
CA GLN A 133 15.15 -1.58 -2.78
C GLN A 133 15.95 -0.35 -2.32
N ASN A 134 15.32 0.55 -1.56
CA ASN A 134 15.92 1.82 -1.16
C ASN A 134 16.58 1.73 0.23
N CYS A 135 16.08 0.86 1.10
CA CYS A 135 16.51 0.76 2.50
C CYS A 135 17.03 -0.63 2.89
N GLY A 136 17.11 -1.58 1.95
CA GLY A 136 17.68 -2.90 2.19
C GLY A 136 16.86 -3.79 3.13
N TYR A 137 15.59 -3.47 3.36
CA TYR A 137 14.74 -4.27 4.25
C TYR A 137 14.46 -5.67 3.66
N GLY A 138 14.82 -6.70 4.43
CA GLY A 138 14.62 -8.11 4.05
C GLY A 138 13.69 -8.87 4.99
N GLY A 139 13.14 -8.22 6.02
CA GLY A 139 12.27 -8.84 7.00
C GLY A 139 10.82 -9.01 6.52
N PRO A 140 9.95 -9.60 7.37
CA PRO A 140 8.53 -9.74 7.06
C PRO A 140 7.80 -8.39 7.11
N THR A 141 6.78 -8.19 6.30
CA THR A 141 5.94 -6.98 6.41
C THR A 141 4.93 -7.18 7.54
N PRO A 142 4.91 -6.32 8.57
CA PRO A 142 3.96 -6.45 9.66
C PRO A 142 2.54 -6.10 9.21
N TYR A 143 1.55 -6.70 9.88
CA TYR A 143 0.17 -6.23 9.89
C TYR A 143 -0.33 -6.11 11.32
N TRP A 144 -1.28 -5.21 11.52
CA TRP A 144 -1.93 -5.01 12.81
C TRP A 144 -3.31 -5.67 12.81
N ASP A 145 -3.48 -6.68 13.66
CA ASP A 145 -4.81 -7.23 13.97
C ASP A 145 -5.50 -6.37 15.02
N TRP A 146 -6.24 -5.37 14.54
CA TRP A 146 -6.99 -4.40 15.35
C TRP A 146 -8.16 -5.06 16.12
N SER A 147 -8.66 -6.21 15.66
CA SER A 147 -9.75 -6.92 16.35
C SER A 147 -9.36 -7.36 17.76
N ARG A 148 -8.07 -7.46 18.04
CA ARG A 148 -7.54 -7.82 19.37
C ARG A 148 -7.37 -6.61 20.31
N ASP A 149 -7.30 -5.40 19.77
CA ASP A 149 -7.13 -4.15 20.54
C ASP A 149 -8.40 -3.28 20.56
N HIS A 150 -9.50 -3.75 19.99
CA HIS A 150 -10.74 -2.97 19.89
C HIS A 150 -11.25 -2.48 21.25
N ALA A 151 -10.99 -3.23 22.33
CA ALA A 151 -11.41 -2.90 23.69
C ALA A 151 -10.42 -1.98 24.43
N ASP A 152 -9.14 -2.05 24.08
CA ASP A 152 -8.08 -1.21 24.65
C ASP A 152 -7.04 -0.89 23.56
N LEU A 153 -7.27 0.24 22.90
CA LEU A 153 -6.42 0.71 21.83
C LEU A 153 -5.09 1.25 22.35
N VAL A 154 -5.10 1.85 23.54
CA VAL A 154 -3.92 2.48 24.14
C VAL A 154 -2.94 1.41 24.63
N GLY A 155 -3.45 0.29 25.15
CA GLY A 155 -2.65 -0.87 25.55
C GLY A 155 -2.12 -1.74 24.42
N SER A 156 -2.38 -1.41 23.15
CA SER A 156 -1.88 -2.19 22.02
C SER A 156 -0.36 -2.14 21.93
N SER A 157 0.28 -3.30 21.76
CA SER A 157 1.72 -3.43 21.50
C SER A 157 2.22 -2.68 20.24
N VAL A 158 1.30 -2.26 19.35
CA VAL A 158 1.61 -1.42 18.20
C VAL A 158 2.00 -0.01 18.64
N PHE A 159 1.29 0.54 19.63
CA PHE A 159 1.47 1.91 20.11
C PHE A 159 2.39 2.01 21.34
N GLU A 160 3.31 1.05 21.48
CA GLU A 160 4.31 1.05 22.55
C GLU A 160 5.27 2.24 22.44
N ASP A 161 5.77 2.71 23.58
CA ASP A 161 6.62 3.91 23.69
C ASP A 161 8.10 3.66 23.37
N SER A 162 8.49 2.42 23.08
CA SER A 162 9.87 2.04 22.79
C SER A 162 10.44 2.84 21.59
N PRO A 163 11.56 3.55 21.75
CA PRO A 163 12.17 4.36 20.67
C PRO A 163 12.77 3.50 19.54
N GLU A 164 12.95 2.20 19.77
CA GLU A 164 13.57 1.29 18.81
C GLU A 164 12.54 0.59 17.94
N PHE A 165 11.43 0.15 18.52
CA PHE A 165 10.46 -0.70 17.82
C PHE A 165 8.99 -0.29 18.01
N GLY A 166 8.66 0.61 18.94
CA GLY A 166 7.29 1.05 19.16
C GLY A 166 6.86 2.16 18.20
N LEU A 167 5.58 2.19 17.78
CA LEU A 167 5.08 3.23 16.87
C LEU A 167 4.66 4.54 17.59
N GLY A 168 4.92 4.61 18.90
CA GLY A 168 4.52 5.72 19.77
C GLY A 168 3.06 5.63 20.18
N GLY A 169 2.75 6.15 21.35
CA GLY A 169 1.42 6.17 21.94
C GLY A 169 0.52 7.26 21.37
N THR A 170 -0.47 7.64 22.17
CA THR A 170 -1.23 8.88 21.92
C THR A 170 -0.31 10.09 22.04
N GLY A 171 -0.57 11.12 21.25
CA GLY A 171 0.17 12.36 21.34
C GLY A 171 -0.32 13.25 22.48
N ASP A 172 0.46 14.29 22.75
CA ASP A 172 0.16 15.27 23.78
C ASP A 172 -0.90 16.27 23.29
N CYS A 173 -2.13 16.07 23.76
CA CYS A 173 -3.30 16.88 23.39
C CYS A 173 -3.72 17.87 24.48
N SER A 174 -3.12 17.84 25.68
CA SER A 174 -3.67 18.51 26.86
C SER A 174 -2.66 19.24 27.75
N SER A 175 -1.35 19.13 27.49
CA SER A 175 -0.35 19.81 28.31
C SER A 175 -0.39 21.33 28.22
N SER A 176 -0.87 21.88 27.10
CA SER A 176 -1.07 23.31 26.90
C SER A 176 -2.24 23.60 25.95
N PRO A 177 -2.77 24.83 25.93
CA PRO A 177 -3.77 25.25 24.94
C PRO A 177 -3.30 25.13 23.48
N GLU A 178 -1.98 25.12 23.26
CA GLU A 178 -1.32 24.94 21.97
C GLU A 178 -0.92 23.48 21.70
N ALA A 179 -1.28 22.55 22.59
CA ALA A 179 -1.00 21.13 22.43
C ALA A 179 -1.73 20.58 21.20
N ASP A 180 -0.95 20.05 20.27
CA ASP A 180 -1.41 19.70 18.92
C ASP A 180 -1.43 18.18 18.70
N CYS A 181 -1.68 17.43 19.78
CA CYS A 181 -1.66 15.97 19.80
C CYS A 181 -0.38 15.37 19.20
N LYS A 182 0.77 16.02 19.40
CA LYS A 182 2.06 15.59 18.85
C LYS A 182 2.49 14.30 19.54
N VAL A 183 2.85 13.28 18.76
CA VAL A 183 3.44 12.04 19.29
C VAL A 183 4.85 12.34 19.79
N THR A 184 5.09 12.13 21.07
CA THR A 184 6.38 12.39 21.75
C THR A 184 7.11 11.12 22.17
N THR A 185 6.47 9.96 22.01
CA THR A 185 7.00 8.64 22.39
C THR A 185 7.21 7.73 21.18
N GLY A 186 7.89 6.61 21.40
CA GLY A 186 8.14 5.61 20.38
C GLY A 186 9.17 6.05 19.34
N ALA A 187 9.37 5.18 18.37
CA ALA A 187 10.38 5.38 17.34
C ALA A 187 10.11 6.59 16.44
N PHE A 188 8.84 7.00 16.31
CA PHE A 188 8.43 8.08 15.41
C PHE A 188 8.17 9.43 16.12
N ALA A 189 8.64 9.61 17.35
CA ALA A 189 8.48 10.86 18.11
C ALA A 189 9.01 12.13 17.39
N GLN A 190 10.00 11.96 16.51
CA GLN A 190 10.61 13.04 15.71
C GLN A 190 10.36 12.87 14.21
N PHE A 191 9.32 12.11 13.84
CA PHE A 191 9.01 11.86 12.45
C PHE A 191 8.20 13.03 11.88
N GLU A 192 8.83 13.74 10.93
CA GLU A 192 8.26 14.90 10.25
C GLU A 192 7.61 14.47 8.93
N LEU A 193 6.35 14.86 8.75
CA LEU A 193 5.53 14.57 7.57
C LEU A 193 5.36 15.85 6.75
N ALA A 194 5.38 15.77 5.43
CA ALA A 194 5.31 16.95 4.57
C ALA A 194 3.96 17.19 3.90
N TRP A 195 3.03 16.22 3.95
CA TRP A 195 1.72 16.30 3.30
C TRP A 195 0.57 16.39 4.31
N PRO A 196 -0.43 17.27 4.15
CA PRO A 196 -0.55 18.30 3.11
C PRO A 196 0.35 19.53 3.34
N ILE A 197 0.80 19.72 4.58
CA ILE A 197 1.80 20.73 4.98
C ILE A 197 2.83 20.08 5.90
N PRO A 198 4.05 20.63 6.05
CA PRO A 198 5.01 20.14 7.03
C PRO A 198 4.47 20.18 8.47
N HIS A 199 4.45 19.02 9.14
CA HIS A 199 3.97 18.88 10.51
C HIS A 199 4.57 17.63 11.19
N PRO A 200 4.65 17.61 12.52
CA PRO A 200 5.02 16.40 13.25
C PRO A 200 3.90 15.37 13.19
N LEU A 201 4.23 14.09 13.42
CA LEU A 201 3.22 13.05 13.61
C LEU A 201 2.28 13.40 14.78
N ARG A 202 0.98 13.40 14.50
CA ARG A 202 -0.08 13.64 15.49
C ARG A 202 -0.93 12.41 15.68
N ARG A 203 -1.37 12.14 16.90
CA ARG A 203 -2.25 11.02 17.22
C ARG A 203 -3.12 11.34 18.43
N ASN A 204 -4.42 11.11 18.29
CA ASN A 204 -5.35 11.16 19.41
C ASN A 204 -6.09 9.82 19.46
N LEU A 205 -5.65 8.91 20.33
CA LEU A 205 -6.25 7.58 20.45
C LEU A 205 -7.53 7.68 21.28
N THR A 206 -8.65 7.95 20.63
CA THR A 206 -9.98 7.92 21.24
C THR A 206 -10.74 6.68 20.79
N LEU A 207 -11.15 5.82 21.74
CA LEU A 207 -12.17 4.82 21.48
C LEU A 207 -13.53 5.50 21.56
N ILE A 208 -14.28 5.53 20.45
CA ILE A 208 -15.72 5.78 20.50
C ILE A 208 -16.36 4.47 20.95
N THR A 209 -16.41 4.24 22.26
CA THR A 209 -17.27 3.19 22.81
C THR A 209 -18.70 3.72 22.72
N GLY A 210 -19.42 3.32 21.68
CA GLY A 210 -20.86 3.54 21.55
C GLY A 210 -21.66 2.70 22.53
#